data_AF-S6V176-F1
#
_entry.id   AF-S6V176-F1
#
_cell.length_a   1.000
_cell.length_b   1.000
_cell.length_c   1.000
_cell.angle_alpha   90.00
_cell.angle_beta   90.00
_cell.angle_gamma   90.00
#
_symmetry.space_group_name_H-M   'P 1'
#
loop_
_entity.id
_entity.type
_entity.pdbx_description
1 polymer ?
#
loop_
_entity_poly.entity_id
_entity_poly.type
_entity_poly.pdbx_seq_one_letter_code
_entity_poly.pdbx_strand_id
1 'polypeptide(L)' 'MPLRSCFLAWLLVPLLTLCSSIALADPVEGAAQALHLLDYLGADYPASVADGKVVEAAHYQQQIEALTTLQGLVLTLP' A
#
# COMPACT_ATOMS: atom_id res chain seq x y z
N MET A 1 20.22 -38.67 -18.47
CA MET A 1 18.90 -38.05 -18.69
C MET A 1 18.71 -36.64 -18.09
N PRO A 2 19.72 -35.74 -17.96
CA PRO A 2 19.45 -34.39 -17.43
C PRO A 2 19.09 -33.34 -18.51
N LEU A 3 19.55 -33.51 -19.76
CA LEU A 3 19.42 -32.47 -20.80
C LEU A 3 17.96 -32.12 -21.16
N ARG A 4 17.04 -33.09 -21.11
CA ARG A 4 15.61 -32.88 -21.41
C ARG A 4 14.90 -32.11 -20.29
N SER A 5 15.31 -32.32 -19.04
CA SER A 5 14.75 -31.64 -17.87
C SER A 5 15.22 -30.19 -17.80
N CYS A 6 16.49 -29.92 -18.11
CA CYS A 6 16.99 -28.54 -18.24
C CYS A 6 16.30 -27.80 -19.38
N PHE A 7 16.03 -28.45 -20.51
CA PHE A 7 15.33 -27.82 -21.64
C PHE A 7 13.87 -27.48 -21.30
N LEU A 8 13.16 -28.40 -20.60
CA LEU A 8 11.80 -28.14 -20.14
C LEU A 8 11.76 -27.03 -19.08
N ALA A 9 12.71 -27.03 -18.14
CA ALA A 9 12.86 -25.96 -17.15
C ALA A 9 13.17 -24.61 -17.83
N TRP A 10 14.03 -24.61 -18.85
CA TRP A 10 14.39 -23.42 -19.61
C TRP A 10 13.24 -22.89 -20.49
N LEU A 11 12.27 -23.73 -20.86
CA LEU A 11 11.02 -23.32 -21.51
C LEU A 11 9.98 -22.82 -20.50
N LEU A 12 9.92 -23.44 -19.31
CA LEU A 12 8.98 -23.07 -18.26
C LEU A 12 9.31 -21.73 -17.62
N VAL A 13 10.59 -21.40 -17.43
CA VAL A 13 11.01 -20.11 -16.87
C VAL A 13 10.47 -18.91 -17.66
N PRO A 14 10.69 -18.78 -19.00
CA PRO A 14 10.17 -17.66 -19.76
C PRO A 14 8.63 -17.65 -19.82
N LEU A 15 8.00 -18.83 -19.86
CA LEU A 15 6.53 -18.94 -19.81
C LEU A 15 5.96 -18.42 -18.49
N LEU A 16 6.57 -18.79 -17.36
CA LEU A 16 6.18 -18.31 -16.04
C LEU A 16 6.43 -16.82 -15.88
N THR A 17 7.55 -16.29 -16.39
CA THR A 17 7.79 -14.84 -16.37
C THR A 17 6.78 -14.08 -17.22
N LEU A 18 6.38 -14.62 -18.37
CA LEU A 18 5.38 -14.00 -19.25
C LEU A 18 3.99 -14.02 -18.62
N CYS A 19 3.62 -15.13 -17.98
CA CYS A 19 2.35 -15.24 -17.24
C CYS A 19 2.33 -14.35 -15.99
N SER A 20 3.47 -14.14 -15.32
CA SER A 20 3.55 -13.25 -14.15
C SER A 20 3.30 -11.79 -14.51
N SER A 21 3.69 -11.36 -15.71
CA SER A 21 3.41 -10.01 -16.22
C SER A 21 1.93 -9.78 -16.50
N ILE A 22 1.19 -10.81 -16.87
CA ILE A 22 -0.26 -10.75 -17.10
C ILE A 22 -1.02 -10.73 -15.76
N ALA A 23 -0.41 -11.27 -14.70
CA ALA A 23 -0.95 -11.29 -13.34
C ALA A 23 -0.54 -10.05 -12.50
N LEU A 24 0.24 -9.12 -13.07
CA LEU A 24 0.47 -7.82 -12.46
C LEU A 24 -0.86 -7.05 -12.48
N ALA A 25 -1.54 -7.06 -11.34
CA ALA A 25 -2.69 -6.20 -11.11
C ALA A 25 -2.25 -4.75 -11.34
N ASP A 26 -3.08 -3.97 -12.04
CA ASP A 26 -2.87 -2.52 -12.09
C ASP A 26 -2.74 -2.02 -10.65
N PRO A 27 -1.76 -1.15 -10.35
CA PRO A 27 -1.65 -0.60 -9.02
C PRO A 27 -2.97 0.10 -8.71
N VAL A 28 -3.70 -0.43 -7.72
CA VAL A 28 -4.98 0.13 -7.32
C VAL A 28 -4.78 1.60 -7.01
N GLU A 29 -5.34 2.48 -7.85
CA GLU A 29 -5.18 3.92 -7.66
C GLU A 29 -5.62 4.30 -6.24
N GLY A 30 -4.74 5.02 -5.53
CA GLY A 30 -5.03 5.46 -4.17
C GLY A 30 -4.68 4.47 -3.06
N ALA A 31 -4.42 3.18 -3.34
CA ALA A 31 -4.07 2.21 -2.29
C ALA A 31 -2.73 2.56 -1.60
N ALA A 32 -1.70 2.91 -2.38
CA ALA A 32 -0.42 3.34 -1.83
C ALA A 32 -0.55 4.65 -1.02
N GLN A 33 -1.40 5.56 -1.46
CA GLN A 33 -1.66 6.82 -0.76
C GLN A 33 -2.43 6.58 0.54
N ALA A 34 -3.42 5.69 0.53
CA ALA A 34 -4.16 5.29 1.72
C ALA A 34 -3.22 4.67 2.76
N LEU A 35 -2.33 3.77 2.33
CA LEU A 35 -1.34 3.16 3.22
C LEU A 35 -0.40 4.22 3.81
N HIS A 36 0.09 5.15 3.00
CA HIS A 36 0.95 6.23 3.47
C HIS A 36 0.26 7.13 4.50
N LEU A 37 -1.00 7.51 4.27
CA LEU A 37 -1.76 8.34 5.22
C LEU A 37 -2.04 7.59 6.53
N LEU A 38 -2.29 6.28 6.45
CA LEU A 38 -2.48 5.43 7.63
C LEU A 38 -1.20 5.33 8.47
N ASP A 39 -0.05 5.15 7.81
CA ASP A 39 1.26 5.15 8.47
C ASP A 39 1.56 6.51 9.12
N TYR A 40 1.32 7.61 8.41
CA TYR A 40 1.47 8.97 8.92
C TYR A 40 0.62 9.21 10.17
N LEU A 41 -0.68 8.89 10.10
CA LEU A 41 -1.59 9.03 11.24
C LEU A 41 -1.14 8.19 12.44
N GLY A 42 -0.74 6.94 12.21
CA GLY A 42 -0.28 6.05 13.27
C GLY A 42 1.00 6.53 13.95
N ALA A 43 1.95 7.08 13.18
CA ALA A 43 3.23 7.55 13.69
C ALA A 43 3.11 8.88 14.45
N ASP A 44 2.33 9.83 13.92
CA ASP A 44 2.35 11.22 14.37
C ASP A 44 1.20 11.60 15.30
N TYR A 45 0.15 10.77 15.42
CA TYR A 45 -0.96 11.02 16.36
C TYR A 45 -0.53 11.19 17.82
N PRO A 46 0.42 10.39 18.37
CA PRO A 46 0.88 10.58 19.74
C PRO A 46 1.56 11.93 20.01
N ALA A 47 2.04 12.62 18.97
CA ALA A 47 2.64 13.95 19.11
C ALA A 47 1.58 15.07 19.22
N SER A 48 0.36 14.82 18.74
CA SER A 48 -0.74 15.79 18.76
C SER A 48 -1.72 15.57 19.92
N VAL A 49 -1.80 14.33 20.45
CA VAL A 49 -2.68 13.95 21.56
C VAL A 49 -1.89 13.19 22.64
N ALA A 50 -1.93 13.72 23.87
CA ALA A 50 -1.37 13.06 25.05
C ALA A 50 -2.42 13.04 26.18
N ASP A 51 -2.48 11.96 26.95
CA ASP A 51 -3.43 11.77 28.06
C ASP A 51 -4.91 12.03 27.67
N GLY A 52 -5.27 11.73 26.42
CA GLY A 52 -6.62 11.97 25.89
C GLY A 52 -6.95 13.44 25.61
N LYS A 53 -5.96 14.34 25.63
CA LYS A 53 -6.12 15.77 25.32
C LYS A 53 -5.28 16.14 24.11
N VAL A 54 -5.82 17.03 23.28
CA VAL A 54 -5.08 17.63 22.18
C VAL A 54 -4.03 18.57 22.76
N VAL A 55 -2.75 18.24 22.55
CA VAL A 55 -1.61 19.05 22.99
C VAL A 55 -1.11 19.97 21.88
N GLU A 56 -1.31 19.61 20.61
CA GLU A 56 -0.95 20.44 19.45
C GLU A 56 -2.11 20.55 18.46
N ALA A 57 -2.90 21.62 18.61
CA ALA A 57 -4.16 21.78 17.88
C ALA A 57 -3.99 21.92 16.35
N ALA A 58 -2.93 22.61 15.91
CA ALA A 58 -2.67 22.78 14.48
C ALA A 58 -2.33 21.45 13.80
N HIS A 59 -1.47 20.65 14.43
CA HIS A 59 -1.09 19.32 13.94
C HIS A 59 -2.27 18.35 14.01
N TYR A 60 -3.06 18.41 15.08
CA TYR A 60 -4.27 17.59 15.20
C TYR A 60 -5.28 17.90 14.09
N GLN A 61 -5.45 19.18 13.71
CA GLN A 61 -6.33 19.55 12.60
C GLN A 61 -5.85 18.98 11.26
N GLN A 62 -4.54 19.02 11.00
CA GLN A 62 -3.96 18.39 9.79
C GLN A 62 -4.19 16.87 9.76
N GLN A 63 -4.13 16.22 10.92
CA GLN A 63 -4.43 14.78 11.03
C GLN A 63 -5.91 14.48 10.73
N ILE A 64 -6.84 15.35 11.12
CA ILE A 64 -8.26 15.22 10.77
C ILE A 64 -8.46 15.35 9.25
N GLU A 65 -7.77 16.29 8.61
CA GLU A 65 -7.80 16.46 7.15
C GLU A 65 -7.26 15.23 6.44
N ALA A 66 -6.09 14.72 6.87
CA ALA A 66 -5.49 13.49 6.38
C ALA A 66 -6.42 12.28 6.55
N LEU A 67 -7.11 12.16 7.70
CA LEU A 67 -8.09 11.11 7.95
C LEU A 67 -9.28 11.19 7.00
N THR A 68 -9.74 12.41 6.68
CA THR A 68 -10.83 12.63 5.72
C THR A 68 -10.41 12.18 4.31
N THR A 69 -9.19 12.51 3.89
CA THR A 69 -8.62 12.02 2.62
C THR A 69 -8.49 10.50 2.61
N LEU A 70 -8.01 9.90 3.70
CA LEU A 70 -7.88 8.45 3.84
C LEU A 70 -9.22 7.74 3.69
N GLN A 71 -10.28 8.25 4.34
CA GLN A 71 -11.64 7.69 4.20
C GLN A 71 -12.11 7.74 2.75
N GLY A 72 -11.90 8.87 2.05
CA GLY A 72 -12.24 9.00 0.64
C GLY A 72 -11.54 7.93 -0.21
N LEU A 73 -10.24 7.73 0.00
CA LEU A 73 -9.46 6.73 -0.73
C LEU A 73 -9.95 5.31 -0.44
N VAL A 74 -10.20 4.96 0.83
CA VAL A 74 -10.69 3.63 1.23
C VAL A 74 -12.05 3.32 0.62
N LEU A 75 -12.96 4.30 0.54
CA LEU A 75 -14.28 4.12 -0.08
C LEU A 75 -14.21 3.91 -1.60
N THR A 76 -13.13 4.33 -2.25
CA THR A 76 -12.91 4.17 -3.68
C THR A 76 -12.09 2.94 -4.06
N LEU A 77 -11.61 2.16 -3.07
CA LEU A 77 -10.90 0.92 -3.35
C LEU A 77 -11.86 -0.14 -3.94
N PRO A 78 -11.44 -0.88 -4.98
CA PRO A 78 -12.24 -1.92 -5.64
C PRO A 78 -12.41 -3.19 -4.80
#